data_AF-A0A090MHA2-F1
#
_entry.id   AF-A0A090MHA2-F1
#
_cell.length_a   1.000
_cell.length_b   1.000
_cell.length_c   1.000
_cell.angle_alpha   90.00
_cell.angle_beta   90.00
_cell.angle_gamma   90.00
#
_symmetry.space_group_name_H-M   'P 1'
#
loop_
_entity.id
_entity.type
_entity.pdbx_description
1 polymer ?
#
loop_
_entity_poly.entity_id
_entity_poly.type
_entity_poly.pdbx_seq_one_letter_code
_entity_poly.pdbx_strand_id
1 'polypeptide(L)'
;MHPKLFKTDDPFANPEAAAKELIRLCKAEMEQANRSFAYTGTVNFTFIYDGGGTPASYGAGRDYAINKGWLTIDESGSRIMITPEGEDA
;
A
#
# COMPACT_ATOMS: atom_id res chain seq x y z
N MET A 1 -24.78 10.19 -1.59
CA MET A 1 -23.80 10.32 -2.69
C MET A 1 -22.49 10.78 -2.07
N HIS A 2 -21.48 9.92 -1.96
CA HIS A 2 -20.15 10.38 -1.58
C HIS A 2 -19.56 11.10 -2.80
N PRO A 3 -19.20 12.39 -2.71
CA PRO A 3 -18.59 13.09 -3.83
C PRO A 3 -17.31 12.37 -4.23
N LYS A 4 -17.16 12.05 -5.52
CA LYS A 4 -15.90 11.57 -6.09
C LYS A 4 -14.90 12.73 -6.01
N LEU A 5 -14.14 12.83 -4.91
CA LEU A 5 -12.94 13.64 -4.90
C LEU A 5 -11.88 12.91 -5.73
N PHE A 6 -11.82 13.21 -7.02
CA PHE A 6 -10.59 13.01 -7.76
C PHE A 6 -9.63 14.12 -7.30
N LYS A 7 -8.76 13.79 -6.34
CA LYS A 7 -7.67 14.69 -5.92
C LYS A 7 -6.75 14.90 -7.13
N THR A 8 -6.60 16.15 -7.56
CA THR A 8 -5.73 16.56 -8.68
C THR A 8 -4.25 16.61 -8.31
N ASP A 9 -3.93 16.71 -7.02
CA ASP A 9 -2.57 16.59 -6.49
C ASP A 9 -2.40 15.20 -5.87
N ASP A 10 -1.75 14.28 -6.62
CA ASP A 10 -1.38 12.96 -6.11
C ASP A 10 -0.01 13.05 -5.43
N PRO A 11 0.07 13.06 -4.08
CA PRO A 11 1.34 13.14 -3.38
C PRO A 11 2.23 11.90 -3.63
N PHE A 12 1.65 10.83 -4.19
CA PHE A 12 2.31 9.57 -4.47
C PHE A 12 2.47 9.31 -5.97
N ALA A 13 2.54 10.36 -6.79
CA ALA A 13 2.85 10.25 -8.22
C ALA A 13 4.19 9.55 -8.49
N ASN A 14 5.14 9.58 -7.53
CA ASN A 14 6.35 8.77 -7.58
C ASN A 14 6.06 7.34 -7.06
N PRO A 15 6.22 6.28 -7.88
CA PRO A 15 5.97 4.91 -7.47
C PRO A 15 6.80 4.45 -6.26
N GLU A 16 8.02 4.93 -6.09
CA GLU A 16 8.83 4.59 -4.91
C GLU A 16 8.24 5.22 -3.64
N ALA A 17 7.82 6.48 -3.70
CA ALA A 17 7.17 7.13 -2.56
C ALA A 17 5.85 6.44 -2.19
N ALA A 18 5.07 6.06 -3.21
CA ALA A 18 3.87 5.24 -3.02
C ALA A 18 4.21 3.90 -2.36
N ALA A 19 5.24 3.20 -2.84
CA ALA A 19 5.67 1.90 -2.29
C ALA A 19 6.08 1.99 -0.82
N LYS A 20 6.86 3.02 -0.44
CA LYS A 20 7.28 3.23 0.95
C LYS A 20 6.09 3.48 1.87
N GLU A 21 5.14 4.30 1.41
CA GLU A 21 3.91 4.52 2.18
C GLU A 21 3.08 3.24 2.31
N LEU A 22 3.00 2.41 1.27
CA LEU A 22 2.33 1.11 1.36
C LEU A 22 2.99 0.18 2.39
N ILE A 23 4.32 0.13 2.44
CA ILE A 23 5.06 -0.64 3.46
C ILE A 23 4.73 -0.11 4.86
N ARG A 24 4.77 1.21 5.06
CA ARG A 24 4.43 1.84 6.34
C ARG A 24 3.00 1.49 6.79
N LEU A 25 2.04 1.53 5.88
CA LEU A 25 0.64 1.16 6.15
C LEU A 25 0.47 -0.33 6.45
N CYS A 26 1.17 -1.21 5.72
CA CYS A 26 1.16 -2.64 5.99
C CYS A 26 1.69 -2.94 7.40
N LYS A 27 2.83 -2.34 7.79
CA LYS A 27 3.39 -2.49 9.15
C LYS A 27 2.41 -2.04 10.23
N ALA A 28 1.79 -0.87 10.05
CA ALA A 28 0.82 -0.34 11.00
C ALA A 28 -0.40 -1.27 11.15
N GLU A 29 -0.92 -1.82 10.04
CA GLU A 29 -2.06 -2.75 10.06
C GLU A 29 -1.69 -4.09 10.72
N MET A 30 -0.50 -4.62 10.39
CA MET A 30 0.06 -5.84 10.97
C MET A 30 0.26 -5.72 12.48
N GLU A 31 0.83 -4.61 12.96
CA GLU A 31 1.04 -4.32 14.37
C GLU A 31 -0.30 -4.18 15.11
N GLN A 32 -1.21 -3.36 14.59
CA GLN A 32 -2.52 -3.12 15.22
C GLN A 32 -3.35 -4.40 15.33
N ALA A 33 -3.28 -5.28 14.34
CA ALA A 33 -4.03 -6.53 14.33
C ALA A 33 -3.25 -7.73 14.92
N ASN A 34 -1.97 -7.54 15.29
CA ASN A 34 -1.06 -8.59 15.73
C ASN A 34 -0.98 -9.78 14.75
N ARG A 35 -0.67 -9.50 13.48
CA ARG A 35 -0.59 -10.50 12.39
C ARG A 35 0.69 -10.35 11.57
N SER A 36 1.06 -11.44 10.88
CA SER A 36 2.20 -11.47 9.95
C SER A 36 1.89 -10.96 8.53
N PHE A 37 0.65 -10.54 8.26
CA PHE A 37 0.23 -10.03 6.96
C PHE A 37 -0.75 -8.88 7.12
N ALA A 38 -0.81 -8.01 6.11
CA ALA A 38 -1.79 -6.96 5.99
C ALA A 38 -2.88 -7.31 4.98
N TYR A 39 -4.12 -6.86 5.19
CA TYR A 39 -5.16 -7.03 4.17
C TYR A 39 -5.08 -5.96 3.08
N THR A 40 -5.02 -6.41 1.81
CA THR A 40 -4.98 -5.53 0.63
C THR A 40 -6.10 -4.50 0.64
N GLY A 41 -7.32 -4.90 1.02
CA GLY A 41 -8.48 -4.01 1.08
C GLY A 41 -8.33 -2.89 2.11
N THR A 42 -7.82 -3.20 3.31
CA THR A 42 -7.56 -2.22 4.37
C THR A 42 -6.49 -1.22 3.94
N VAL A 43 -5.35 -1.73 3.45
CA VAL A 43 -4.23 -0.89 3.03
C VAL A 43 -4.62 0.01 1.85
N ASN A 44 -5.34 -0.52 0.86
CA ASN A 44 -5.86 0.25 -0.28
C ASN A 44 -6.81 1.37 0.18
N PHE A 45 -7.75 1.05 1.07
CA PHE A 45 -8.67 2.03 1.62
C PHE A 45 -7.93 3.16 2.32
N THR A 46 -7.03 2.84 3.26
CA THR A 46 -6.27 3.83 4.02
C THR A 46 -5.37 4.67 3.10
N PHE A 47 -4.69 4.06 2.13
CA PHE A 47 -3.83 4.79 1.18
C PHE A 47 -4.59 5.85 0.38
N ILE A 48 -5.78 5.50 -0.14
CA ILE A 48 -6.56 6.39 -1.00
C ILE A 48 -7.35 7.42 -0.19
N TYR A 49 -8.12 6.96 0.80
CA TYR A 49 -9.09 7.82 1.47
C TYR A 49 -8.49 8.62 2.62
N ASP A 50 -7.55 8.03 3.37
CA ASP A 50 -6.90 8.70 4.51
C ASP A 50 -5.58 9.36 4.08
N GLY A 51 -4.77 8.65 3.27
CA GLY A 51 -3.48 9.13 2.76
C GLY A 51 -3.58 10.09 1.57
N GLY A 52 -4.72 10.11 0.87
CA GLY A 52 -4.95 10.98 -0.26
C GLY A 52 -4.29 10.54 -1.57
N GLY A 53 -3.83 9.30 -1.66
CA GLY A 53 -3.37 8.70 -2.91
C GLY A 53 -4.51 8.40 -3.87
N THR A 54 -4.17 7.83 -5.02
CA THR A 54 -5.11 7.43 -6.06
C THR A 54 -5.03 5.92 -6.32
N PRO A 55 -6.05 5.30 -6.94
CA PRO A 55 -5.95 3.91 -7.38
C PRO A 55 -4.75 3.66 -8.31
N ALA A 56 -4.37 4.67 -9.10
CA ALA A 56 -3.23 4.57 -10.02
C ALA A 56 -1.90 4.58 -9.26
N SER A 57 -1.72 5.49 -8.29
CA SER A 57 -0.50 5.50 -7.46
C SER A 57 -0.42 4.29 -6.53
N TYR A 58 -1.55 3.79 -6.02
CA TYR A 58 -1.59 2.53 -5.28
C TYR A 58 -1.04 1.38 -6.14
N GLY A 59 -1.56 1.23 -7.38
CA GLY A 59 -1.09 0.21 -8.30
C GLY A 59 0.39 0.35 -8.64
N ALA A 60 0.84 1.55 -8.97
CA ALA A 60 2.23 1.82 -9.30
C ALA A 60 3.17 1.54 -8.12
N GLY A 61 2.80 1.94 -6.90
CA GLY A 61 3.57 1.67 -5.69
C GLY A 61 3.63 0.19 -5.34
N ARG A 62 2.50 -0.52 -5.45
CA ARG A 62 2.43 -1.97 -5.26
C ARG A 62 3.37 -2.70 -6.23
N ASP A 63 3.28 -2.38 -7.52
CA ASP A 63 4.08 -3.05 -8.55
C ASP A 63 5.57 -2.72 -8.37
N TYR A 64 5.90 -1.49 -7.98
CA TYR A 64 7.27 -1.10 -7.62
C TYR A 64 7.80 -1.91 -6.43
N ALA A 65 7.03 -2.03 -5.34
CA ALA A 65 7.41 -2.78 -4.15
C ALA A 65 7.61 -4.27 -4.45
N ILE A 66 6.74 -4.88 -5.26
CA ILE A 66 6.89 -6.28 -5.71
C ILE A 66 8.17 -6.44 -6.54
N ASN A 67 8.43 -5.53 -7.49
CA ASN A 67 9.63 -5.60 -8.33
C ASN A 67 10.94 -5.39 -7.55
N LYS A 68 10.89 -4.63 -6.44
CA LYS A 68 12.00 -4.51 -5.50
C LYS A 68 12.11 -5.68 -4.53
N GLY A 69 11.13 -6.58 -4.53
CA GLY A 69 11.05 -7.69 -3.60
C GLY A 69 10.77 -7.26 -2.17
N TRP A 70 10.18 -6.07 -1.93
CA TRP A 70 9.83 -5.54 -0.59
C TRP A 70 8.55 -6.13 0.00
N LEU A 71 7.65 -6.60 -0.87
CA LEU A 71 6.45 -7.28 -0.45
C LEU A 71 6.07 -8.38 -1.44
N THR A 72 5.25 -9.30 -0.97
CA THR A 72 4.58 -10.31 -1.77
C THR A 72 3.08 -10.27 -1.50
N ILE A 73 2.29 -10.74 -2.47
CA ILE A 73 0.84 -10.87 -2.34
C ILE A 73 0.51 -12.34 -2.54
N ASP A 74 -0.36 -12.88 -1.68
CA ASP A 74 -0.79 -14.27 -1.79
C ASP A 74 -1.63 -14.52 -3.05
N GLU A 75 -1.87 -15.79 -3.39
CA GLU A 75 -2.64 -16.18 -4.59
C GLU A 75 -4.06 -15.61 -4.61
N SER A 76 -4.65 -15.34 -3.43
CA SER A 76 -5.99 -14.74 -3.33
C SER A 76 -6.00 -13.24 -3.62
N GLY A 77 -4.84 -12.59 -3.70
CA GLY A 77 -4.72 -11.15 -3.85
C GLY A 77 -5.08 -10.35 -2.59
N SER A 78 -5.46 -11.02 -1.50
CA SER A 78 -6.07 -10.39 -0.33
C SER A 78 -5.07 -10.13 0.79
N ARG A 79 -3.93 -10.83 0.80
CA ARG A 79 -2.93 -10.71 1.87
C ARG A 79 -1.60 -10.22 1.31
N ILE A 80 -1.08 -9.16 1.91
CA ILE A 80 0.23 -8.59 1.65
C ILE A 80 1.18 -9.04 2.76
N MET A 81 2.35 -9.54 2.40
CA MET A 81 3.42 -9.91 3.34
C MET A 81 4.65 -9.06 3.02
N ILE A 82 5.22 -8.43 4.04
CA ILE A 82 6.49 -7.71 3.92
C ILE A 82 7.62 -8.74 3.97
N THR A 83 8.57 -8.63 3.04
CA THR A 83 9.77 -9.46 3.01
C THR A 83 10.87 -8.81 3.86
N PRO A 84 11.94 -9.54 4.19
CA PRO A 84 13.09 -8.94 4.87
C PRO A 84 13.65 -7.70 4.13
N GLU A 85 13.65 -7.70 2.80
CA GLU A 85 14.13 -6.57 1.98
C GLU A 85 13.23 -5.33 2.09
N GLY A 86 11.96 -5.50 2.46
CA GLY A 86 11.00 -4.42 2.67
C GLY A 86 11.00 -3.85 4.10
N GLU A 87 11.74 -4.46 5.03
CA GLU A 87 11.77 -3.98 6.42
C GLU A 87 12.48 -2.62 6.56
N ASP A 88 13.44 -2.31 5.69
CA ASP A 88 14.20 -1.05 5.69
C ASP A 88 13.72 -0.04 4.64
N ALA A 89 12.63 -0.34 3.93
CA ALA A 89 12.09 0.49 2.85
C ALA A 89 11.46 1.80 3.33
#